data_AF-A0A8D2QKJ7-F1
#
_entry.id   AF-A0A8D2QKJ7-F1
#
_cell.length_a   1.000
_cell.length_b   1.000
_cell.length_c   1.000
_cell.angle_alpha   90.00
_cell.angle_beta   90.00
_cell.angle_gamma   90.00
#
_symmetry.space_group_name_H-M   'P 1'
#
loop_
_entity.id
_entity.type
_entity.pdbx_description
1 polymer ?
#
loop_
_entity_poly.entity_id
_entity_poly.type
_entity_poly.pdbx_seq_one_letter_code
_entity_poly.pdbx_strand_id
1 'polypeptide(L)'
;MDPANYGGIKGKVDSRIHYGEVRDWNHPEEEESEEEEVAREEEEEEGEQTDVEELLENNWNIMQFLPQASSCQNYFLMIVSAYIVAVYHSMKEELRRNAPGSTPIKRRSTSQVSQEALGELRAMPGMITFSQDYVANELTQSFFTITQKIQKKMAGSRNATEPSDLFPVLPGSYLPLNNPALEFIKYVCKVLSLDANITNQVNKLRRDLLRLIEVGEFSEAAQFQDPCRSYVLPEVICRNCNFCRDLDLCKDPALSQDRLVLPGWLCPNCHVQYDTDAIEMALVEALQKKLMAFVLQDLVSTGIPCSAHSCGCLSLNTFTLPLAEGVFQNIARHYGMAYLLETIEWLMHTKLQFQ
;
A
#
# COMPACT_ATOMS: atom_id res chain seq x y z
N MET A 1 -7.69 4.18 -5.41
CA MET A 1 -6.45 3.64 -4.82
C MET A 1 -6.49 3.88 -3.32
N ASP A 2 -6.13 2.89 -2.51
CA ASP A 2 -6.07 3.04 -1.04
C ASP A 2 -4.90 3.95 -0.67
N PRO A 3 -5.13 5.11 -0.01
CA PRO A 3 -4.05 6.04 0.36
C PRO A 3 -3.00 5.39 1.27
N ALA A 4 -3.33 4.34 2.02
CA ALA A 4 -2.37 3.61 2.85
C ALA A 4 -1.41 2.73 2.03
N ASN A 5 -1.68 2.56 0.73
CA ASN A 5 -0.92 1.69 -0.14
C ASN A 5 -0.65 2.34 -1.50
N TYR A 6 0.48 3.05 -1.59
CA TYR A 6 1.09 3.51 -2.85
C TYR A 6 1.89 2.41 -3.55
N GLY A 7 1.95 1.25 -2.90
CA GLY A 7 2.55 0.05 -3.39
C GLY A 7 1.56 -0.76 -4.23
N GLY A 8 2.06 -1.42 -5.27
CA GLY A 8 1.28 -2.24 -6.17
C GLY A 8 2.07 -3.43 -6.65
N ILE A 9 1.41 -4.27 -7.44
CA ILE A 9 2.03 -5.41 -8.08
C ILE A 9 2.36 -5.00 -9.51
N LYS A 10 3.63 -5.09 -9.86
CA LYS A 10 4.04 -5.03 -11.27
C LYS A 10 4.03 -6.45 -11.80
N GLY A 11 3.24 -6.68 -12.85
CA GLY A 11 3.28 -7.90 -13.65
C GLY A 11 3.34 -7.52 -15.11
N LYS A 12 3.94 -8.36 -15.96
CA LYS A 12 3.78 -8.22 -17.40
C LYS A 12 2.37 -8.66 -17.75
N VAL A 13 1.62 -7.77 -18.40
CA VAL A 13 0.34 -8.12 -19.02
C VAL A 13 0.65 -8.54 -20.45
N ASP A 14 0.09 -9.65 -20.92
CA ASP A 14 0.21 -10.06 -22.32
C ASP A 14 -0.23 -8.91 -23.22
N SER A 15 0.56 -8.62 -24.27
CA SER A 15 0.26 -7.70 -25.37
C SER A 15 -1.15 -7.85 -25.96
N ARG A 16 -1.79 -9.02 -25.81
CA ARG A 16 -3.17 -9.28 -26.24
C ARG A 16 -4.24 -8.58 -25.38
N ILE A 17 -3.92 -8.20 -24.13
CA ILE A 17 -4.86 -7.50 -23.24
C ILE A 17 -4.73 -5.98 -23.46
N HIS A 18 -5.29 -5.49 -24.56
CA HIS A 18 -5.39 -4.06 -24.83
C HIS A 18 -6.56 -3.44 -24.07
N TYR A 19 -6.27 -2.78 -22.94
CA TYR A 19 -7.20 -1.85 -22.33
C TYR A 19 -7.01 -0.46 -22.95
N GLY A 20 -7.83 -0.12 -23.95
CA GLY A 20 -8.13 1.27 -24.28
C GLY A 20 -7.17 2.04 -25.18
N GLU A 21 -6.62 1.43 -26.24
CA GLU A 21 -6.07 2.20 -27.38
C GLU A 21 -6.93 2.05 -28.63
N VAL A 22 -7.32 3.19 -29.21
CA VAL A 22 -8.03 3.29 -30.48
C VAL A 22 -7.06 2.84 -31.58
N ARG A 23 -7.30 1.66 -32.16
CA ARG A 23 -6.49 1.11 -33.25
C ARG A 23 -6.57 2.01 -34.48
N ASP A 24 -5.43 2.57 -34.86
CA ASP A 24 -5.20 3.13 -36.19
C ASP A 24 -4.86 1.97 -37.13
N TRP A 25 -5.71 1.74 -38.13
CA TRP A 25 -5.60 0.62 -39.06
C TRP A 25 -4.66 1.00 -40.20
N ASN A 26 -3.43 0.47 -40.20
CA ASN A 26 -2.63 0.29 -41.42
C ASN A 26 -1.41 -0.60 -41.17
N HIS A 27 -1.56 -1.92 -41.32
CA HIS A 27 -0.52 -2.78 -41.90
C HIS A 27 -1.14 -4.11 -42.39
N PRO A 28 -0.65 -4.72 -43.49
CA PRO A 28 -1.27 -5.91 -44.09
C PRO A 28 -0.85 -7.20 -43.38
N GLU A 29 -1.81 -8.06 -43.09
CA GLU A 29 -1.64 -9.39 -42.48
C GLU A 29 -1.04 -10.39 -43.49
N GLU A 30 0.06 -11.04 -43.11
CA GLU A 30 0.56 -12.25 -43.76
C GLU A 30 -0.18 -13.44 -43.11
N GLU A 31 -0.90 -14.24 -43.90
CA GLU A 31 -1.68 -15.39 -43.41
C GLU A 31 -0.74 -16.55 -43.02
N GLU A 32 -0.43 -16.71 -41.72
CA GLU A 32 0.12 -17.96 -41.15
C GLU A 32 -1.00 -19.00 -41.03
N SER A 33 -0.69 -20.29 -41.26
CA SER A 33 -1.69 -21.36 -41.29
C SER A 33 -2.19 -21.76 -39.89
N GLU A 34 -3.49 -22.06 -39.77
CA GLU A 34 -4.17 -22.42 -38.49
C GLU A 34 -3.49 -23.55 -37.70
N GLU A 35 -2.76 -24.47 -38.35
CA GLU A 35 -2.05 -25.56 -37.67
C GLU A 35 -0.74 -25.08 -36.97
N GLU A 36 -0.12 -24.01 -37.47
CA GLU A 36 1.09 -23.42 -36.88
C GLU A 36 0.77 -22.47 -35.72
N GLU A 37 -0.39 -21.81 -35.74
CA GLU A 37 -0.88 -21.01 -34.59
C GLU A 37 -1.20 -21.90 -33.39
N VAL A 38 -1.92 -23.01 -33.58
CA VAL A 38 -2.32 -23.91 -32.49
C VAL A 38 -1.09 -24.60 -31.87
N ALA A 39 -0.07 -24.94 -32.67
CA ALA A 39 1.17 -25.52 -32.17
C ALA A 39 2.00 -24.50 -31.36
N ARG A 40 2.04 -23.22 -31.76
CA ARG A 40 2.68 -22.15 -30.96
C ARG A 40 1.93 -21.90 -29.66
N GLU A 41 0.60 -21.93 -29.67
CA GLU A 41 -0.21 -21.76 -28.47
C GLU A 41 0.03 -22.88 -27.45
N GLU A 42 0.13 -24.15 -27.89
CA GLU A 42 0.42 -25.28 -27.00
C GLU A 42 1.86 -25.24 -26.44
N GLU A 43 2.86 -24.83 -27.24
CA GLU A 43 4.26 -24.70 -26.78
C GLU A 43 4.50 -23.48 -25.87
N GLU A 44 3.77 -22.37 -26.07
CA GLU A 44 3.79 -21.21 -25.15
C GLU A 44 3.08 -21.52 -23.82
N GLU A 45 2.01 -22.33 -23.84
CA GLU A 45 1.21 -22.65 -22.64
C GLU A 45 1.91 -23.57 -21.62
N GLU A 46 2.82 -24.44 -22.03
CA GLU A 46 3.62 -25.28 -21.13
C GLU A 46 4.77 -24.51 -20.44
N GLY A 47 5.29 -23.44 -21.07
CA GLY A 47 6.36 -22.60 -20.52
C GLY A 47 5.90 -21.53 -19.51
N GLU A 48 4.63 -21.10 -19.58
CA GLU A 48 4.12 -19.96 -18.79
C GLU A 48 3.65 -20.29 -17.36
N GLN A 49 3.44 -21.57 -17.00
CA GLN A 49 2.90 -21.92 -15.67
C GLN A 49 3.82 -21.53 -14.51
N THR A 50 5.11 -21.29 -14.79
CA THR A 50 6.13 -20.89 -13.80
C THR A 50 6.48 -19.40 -13.81
N ASP A 51 6.02 -18.62 -14.80
CA ASP A 51 6.51 -17.24 -15.05
C ASP A 51 5.89 -16.18 -14.11
N VAL A 52 4.65 -16.36 -13.67
CA VAL A 52 3.92 -15.33 -12.89
C VAL A 52 4.45 -15.18 -11.46
N GLU A 53 4.91 -16.26 -10.82
CA GLU A 53 5.58 -16.17 -9.51
C GLU A 53 6.92 -15.44 -9.61
N GLU A 54 7.64 -15.58 -10.74
CA GLU A 54 8.95 -14.96 -10.96
C GLU A 54 8.84 -13.47 -11.35
N LEU A 55 7.71 -13.06 -11.94
CA LEU A 55 7.43 -11.69 -12.39
C LEU A 55 6.72 -10.80 -11.36
N LEU A 56 6.31 -11.34 -10.20
CA LEU A 56 5.49 -10.62 -9.22
C LEU A 56 6.34 -9.66 -8.36
N GLU A 57 6.45 -8.39 -8.77
CA GLU A 57 7.11 -7.37 -7.95
C GLU A 57 6.15 -6.87 -6.86
N ASN A 58 6.37 -7.29 -5.61
CA ASN A 58 5.60 -6.87 -4.44
C ASN A 58 6.15 -5.58 -3.81
N ASN A 59 5.62 -4.43 -4.20
CA ASN A 59 5.92 -3.18 -3.52
C ASN A 59 4.80 -2.88 -2.53
N TRP A 60 4.99 -3.11 -1.23
CA TRP A 60 3.99 -2.79 -0.20
C TRP A 60 4.60 -1.86 0.85
N ASN A 61 4.18 -0.59 0.89
CA ASN A 61 4.71 0.38 1.86
C ASN A 61 4.41 -0.05 3.30
N ILE A 62 3.18 -0.49 3.56
CA ILE A 62 2.73 -0.91 4.89
C ILE A 62 3.54 -2.09 5.47
N MET A 63 4.09 -2.94 4.62
CA MET A 63 4.95 -4.05 5.02
C MET A 63 6.25 -3.55 5.67
N GLN A 64 6.81 -2.43 5.19
CA GLN A 64 8.08 -1.90 5.69
C GLN A 64 8.01 -1.49 7.17
N PHE A 65 6.81 -1.19 7.67
CA PHE A 65 6.55 -0.87 9.08
C PHE A 65 6.50 -2.10 9.98
N LEU A 66 6.56 -3.33 9.43
CA LEU A 66 6.69 -4.54 10.25
C LEU A 66 8.15 -4.77 10.64
N PRO A 67 8.41 -5.37 11.81
CA PRO A 67 9.75 -5.77 12.22
C PRO A 67 10.43 -6.68 11.18
N GLN A 68 11.68 -6.41 10.85
CA GLN A 68 12.50 -7.35 10.08
C GLN A 68 12.81 -8.62 10.88
N ALA A 69 12.87 -8.47 12.22
CA ALA A 69 13.05 -9.57 13.15
C ALA A 69 11.94 -10.61 13.02
N SER A 70 12.29 -11.88 13.24
CA SER A 70 11.37 -13.01 13.08
C SER A 70 10.74 -13.16 11.69
N SER A 71 11.28 -12.50 10.66
CA SER A 71 10.83 -12.60 9.26
C SER A 71 9.39 -12.12 9.03
N CYS A 72 8.88 -11.16 9.83
CA CYS A 72 7.50 -10.69 9.69
C CYS A 72 7.20 -10.11 8.29
N GLN A 73 8.14 -9.38 7.69
CA GLN A 73 7.98 -8.85 6.33
C GLN A 73 7.88 -9.98 5.29
N ASN A 74 8.75 -11.00 5.37
CA ASN A 74 8.68 -12.15 4.46
C ASN A 74 7.38 -12.94 4.64
N TYR A 75 6.91 -13.10 5.88
CA TYR A 75 5.63 -13.76 6.14
C TYR A 75 4.44 -12.95 5.61
N PHE A 76 4.53 -11.62 5.60
CA PHE A 76 3.52 -10.75 5.01
C PHE A 76 3.44 -11.00 3.51
N LEU A 77 4.59 -10.96 2.82
CA LEU A 77 4.68 -11.26 1.40
C LEU A 77 4.15 -12.65 1.08
N MET A 78 4.54 -13.66 1.85
CA MET A 78 4.11 -15.04 1.63
C MET A 78 2.58 -15.19 1.66
N ILE A 79 1.89 -14.58 2.61
CA ILE A 79 0.42 -14.65 2.68
C ILE A 79 -0.24 -13.86 1.54
N VAL A 80 0.23 -12.64 1.27
CA VAL A 80 -0.36 -11.78 0.24
C VAL A 80 -0.12 -12.36 -1.15
N SER A 81 1.10 -12.78 -1.47
CA SER A 81 1.44 -13.39 -2.75
C SER A 81 0.73 -14.73 -2.94
N ALA A 82 0.63 -15.57 -1.90
CA ALA A 82 -0.12 -16.84 -2.00
C ALA A 82 -1.59 -16.61 -2.40
N TYR A 83 -2.25 -15.61 -1.81
CA TYR A 83 -3.62 -15.25 -2.21
C TYR A 83 -3.68 -14.81 -3.66
N ILE A 84 -2.79 -13.91 -4.07
CA ILE A 84 -2.85 -13.29 -5.40
C ILE A 84 -2.54 -14.30 -6.50
N VAL A 85 -1.54 -15.15 -6.29
CA VAL A 85 -1.19 -16.25 -7.20
C VAL A 85 -2.34 -17.25 -7.30
N ALA A 86 -2.94 -17.65 -6.18
CA ALA A 86 -4.08 -18.57 -6.18
C ALA A 86 -5.28 -18.01 -6.97
N VAL A 87 -5.63 -16.75 -6.73
CA VAL A 87 -6.73 -16.08 -7.45
C VAL A 87 -6.42 -15.92 -8.94
N TYR A 88 -5.18 -15.55 -9.27
CA TYR A 88 -4.74 -15.43 -10.66
C TYR A 88 -4.85 -16.77 -11.41
N HIS A 89 -4.38 -17.87 -10.82
CA HIS A 89 -4.50 -19.19 -11.44
C HIS A 89 -5.96 -19.62 -11.60
N SER A 90 -6.81 -19.38 -10.59
CA SER A 90 -8.25 -19.64 -10.71
C SER A 90 -8.89 -18.84 -11.84
N MET A 91 -8.49 -17.57 -12.01
CA MET A 91 -8.96 -16.73 -13.11
C MET A 91 -8.52 -17.28 -14.47
N LYS A 92 -7.24 -17.67 -14.63
CA LYS A 92 -6.72 -18.25 -15.89
C LYS A 92 -7.44 -19.56 -16.22
N GLU A 93 -7.69 -20.41 -15.23
CA GLU A 93 -8.40 -21.68 -15.45
C GLU A 93 -9.87 -21.48 -15.83
N GLU A 94 -10.58 -20.55 -15.18
CA GLU A 94 -11.97 -20.22 -15.54
C GLU A 94 -12.07 -19.59 -16.93
N LEU A 95 -11.08 -18.79 -17.34
CA LEU A 95 -11.04 -18.23 -18.70
C LEU A 95 -10.87 -19.34 -19.74
N ARG A 96 -9.96 -20.30 -19.49
CA ARG A 96 -9.76 -21.48 -20.35
C ARG A 96 -11.02 -22.33 -20.48
N ARG A 97 -11.74 -22.59 -19.38
CA ARG A 97 -13.00 -23.36 -19.41
C ARG A 97 -14.10 -22.69 -20.21
N ASN A 98 -14.11 -21.36 -20.28
CA ASN A 98 -15.11 -20.56 -20.99
C ASN A 98 -14.66 -20.15 -22.41
N ALA A 99 -13.50 -20.62 -22.87
CA ALA A 99 -13.00 -20.33 -24.21
C ALA A 99 -13.96 -20.88 -25.29
N PRO A 100 -14.24 -20.11 -26.37
CA PRO A 100 -15.05 -20.56 -27.48
C PRO A 100 -14.45 -21.84 -28.10
N GLY A 101 -15.20 -22.95 -28.06
CA GLY A 101 -14.75 -24.25 -28.61
C GLY A 101 -14.76 -25.41 -27.62
N SER A 102 -14.74 -25.14 -26.31
CA SER A 102 -14.66 -26.17 -25.26
C SER A 102 -16.02 -26.62 -24.69
N THR A 103 -17.14 -26.09 -25.21
CA THR A 103 -18.49 -26.54 -24.83
C THR A 103 -18.94 -27.70 -25.73
N PRO A 104 -19.42 -28.84 -25.19
CA PRO A 104 -19.91 -29.93 -26.02
C PRO A 104 -21.10 -29.44 -26.84
N ILE A 105 -20.98 -29.52 -28.17
CA ILE A 105 -22.06 -29.16 -29.11
C ILE A 105 -23.28 -30.03 -28.83
N LYS A 106 -24.21 -29.50 -28.02
CA LYS A 106 -25.55 -30.08 -27.91
C LYS A 106 -26.33 -29.61 -29.13
N ARG A 107 -26.36 -30.44 -30.18
CA ARG A 107 -27.25 -30.22 -31.33
C ARG A 107 -28.70 -30.17 -30.85
N ARG A 108 -29.31 -28.97 -30.73
CA ARG A 108 -30.77 -28.83 -30.88
C ARG A 108 -31.26 -27.41 -31.21
N SER A 109 -31.79 -27.31 -32.44
CA SER A 109 -33.01 -26.63 -32.90
C SER A 109 -33.45 -25.32 -32.21
N THR A 110 -33.26 -24.23 -32.96
CA THR A 110 -34.14 -23.07 -33.15
C THR A 110 -34.99 -22.58 -31.98
N SER A 111 -34.48 -21.60 -31.25
CA SER A 111 -35.25 -20.41 -30.85
C SER A 111 -34.31 -19.28 -30.40
N GLN A 112 -34.51 -18.11 -31.00
CA GLN A 112 -33.75 -16.89 -30.79
C GLN A 112 -33.91 -16.37 -29.36
N VAL A 113 -32.81 -16.23 -28.62
CA VAL A 113 -32.60 -15.16 -27.62
C VAL A 113 -31.10 -14.85 -27.62
N SER A 114 -30.73 -13.82 -28.38
CA SER A 114 -29.44 -13.14 -28.27
C SER A 114 -29.53 -12.19 -27.07
N GLN A 115 -28.96 -12.60 -25.94
CA GLN A 115 -28.49 -11.65 -24.94
C GLN A 115 -26.99 -11.58 -25.10
N GLU A 116 -26.56 -10.51 -25.77
CA GLU A 116 -25.18 -10.14 -25.96
C GLU A 116 -24.47 -10.06 -24.60
N ALA A 117 -23.31 -10.70 -24.55
CA ALA A 117 -22.40 -10.76 -23.44
C ALA A 117 -21.79 -9.37 -23.19
N LEU A 118 -22.55 -8.49 -22.54
CA LEU A 118 -22.04 -7.25 -21.96
C LEU A 118 -21.78 -7.49 -20.46
N GLY A 119 -20.84 -8.38 -20.15
CA GLY A 119 -20.57 -8.88 -18.79
C GLY A 119 -19.11 -8.88 -18.37
N GLU A 120 -18.22 -8.23 -19.12
CA GLU A 120 -16.75 -8.36 -19.03
C GLU A 120 -16.07 -7.72 -17.79
N LEU A 121 -16.81 -7.34 -16.74
CA LEU A 121 -16.22 -6.72 -15.55
C LEU A 121 -16.72 -7.28 -14.21
N ARG A 122 -17.57 -8.31 -14.22
CA ARG A 122 -17.99 -8.99 -12.99
C ARG A 122 -17.20 -10.28 -12.83
N ALA A 123 -16.46 -10.41 -11.72
CA ALA A 123 -15.76 -11.64 -11.37
C ALA A 123 -16.69 -12.85 -11.55
N MET A 124 -16.20 -13.86 -12.26
CA MET A 124 -16.99 -15.06 -12.57
C MET A 124 -17.41 -15.75 -11.26
N PRO A 125 -18.65 -16.26 -11.16
CA PRO A 125 -19.13 -16.88 -9.91
C PRO A 125 -18.20 -17.98 -9.38
N GLY A 126 -17.58 -18.78 -10.26
CA GLY A 126 -16.62 -19.82 -9.91
C GLY A 126 -15.36 -19.28 -9.22
N MET A 127 -14.79 -18.20 -9.76
CA MET A 127 -13.63 -17.50 -9.16
C MET A 127 -13.97 -16.94 -7.78
N ILE A 128 -15.15 -16.33 -7.61
CA ILE A 128 -15.59 -15.80 -6.31
C ILE A 128 -15.66 -16.93 -5.27
N THR A 129 -16.28 -18.06 -5.61
CA THR A 129 -16.37 -19.21 -4.69
C THR A 129 -15.00 -19.77 -4.35
N PHE A 130 -14.11 -19.89 -5.34
CA PHE A 130 -12.74 -20.34 -5.12
C PHE A 130 -12.00 -19.42 -4.15
N SER A 131 -12.01 -18.09 -4.37
CA SER A 131 -11.35 -17.13 -3.49
C SER A 131 -11.86 -17.21 -2.06
N GLN A 132 -13.18 -17.36 -1.89
CA GLN A 132 -13.81 -17.49 -0.58
C GLN A 132 -13.37 -18.78 0.15
N ASP A 133 -13.37 -19.91 -0.55
CA ASP A 133 -12.99 -21.21 0.02
C ASP A 133 -11.49 -21.28 0.31
N TYR A 134 -10.65 -20.73 -0.56
CA TYR A 134 -9.20 -20.65 -0.36
C TYR A 134 -8.86 -19.84 0.89
N VAL A 135 -9.49 -18.67 1.06
CA VAL A 135 -9.29 -17.83 2.26
C VAL A 135 -9.79 -18.54 3.51
N ALA A 136 -10.99 -19.14 3.47
CA ALA A 136 -11.60 -19.79 4.62
C ALA A 136 -10.83 -21.03 5.11
N ASN A 137 -10.11 -21.71 4.23
CA ASN A 137 -9.45 -22.97 4.52
C ASN A 137 -7.92 -22.84 4.55
N GLU A 138 -7.27 -22.78 3.40
CA GLU A 138 -5.81 -22.88 3.28
C GLU A 138 -5.10 -21.64 3.82
N LEU A 139 -5.54 -20.46 3.38
CA LEU A 139 -4.92 -19.20 3.80
C LEU A 139 -5.08 -18.97 5.30
N THR A 140 -6.27 -19.29 5.82
CA THR A 140 -6.58 -19.24 7.25
C THR A 140 -5.57 -20.08 8.04
N GLN A 141 -5.38 -21.35 7.70
CA GLN A 141 -4.44 -22.24 8.41
C GLN A 141 -3.00 -21.73 8.38
N SER A 142 -2.56 -21.25 7.21
CA SER A 142 -1.22 -20.67 7.03
C SER A 142 -1.03 -19.43 7.93
N PHE A 143 -2.01 -18.52 7.92
CA PHE A 143 -1.98 -17.28 8.70
C PHE A 143 -1.99 -17.55 10.21
N PHE A 144 -2.80 -18.51 10.69
CA PHE A 144 -2.76 -18.95 12.09
C PHE A 144 -1.38 -19.45 12.50
N THR A 145 -0.79 -20.32 11.68
CA THR A 145 0.53 -20.92 11.94
C THR A 145 1.62 -19.85 12.02
N ILE A 146 1.62 -18.89 11.10
CA ILE A 146 2.57 -17.78 11.08
C ILE A 146 2.38 -16.88 12.29
N THR A 147 1.14 -16.51 12.60
CA THR A 147 0.83 -15.64 13.73
C THR A 147 1.33 -16.25 15.04
N GLN A 148 1.14 -17.56 15.23
CA GLN A 148 1.69 -18.29 16.37
C GLN A 148 3.23 -18.30 16.37
N LYS A 149 3.87 -18.44 15.21
CA LYS A 149 5.35 -18.37 15.10
C LYS A 149 5.87 -17.01 15.52
N ILE A 150 5.25 -15.92 15.05
CA ILE A 150 5.61 -14.54 15.42
C ILE A 150 5.39 -14.35 16.92
N GLN A 151 4.22 -14.75 17.44
CA GLN A 151 3.89 -14.62 18.86
C GLN A 151 4.90 -15.38 19.74
N LYS A 152 5.25 -16.63 19.41
CA LYS A 152 6.22 -17.42 20.19
C LYS A 152 7.62 -16.81 20.19
N LYS A 153 8.08 -16.29 19.06
CA LYS A 153 9.41 -15.68 18.94
C LYS A 153 9.51 -14.30 19.59
N MET A 154 8.40 -13.56 19.65
CA MET A 154 8.37 -12.15 20.06
C MET A 154 7.60 -11.91 21.38
N ALA A 155 7.15 -12.97 22.07
CA ALA A 155 6.39 -12.89 23.32
C ALA A 155 7.15 -12.22 24.50
N GLY A 156 8.47 -12.01 24.38
CA GLY A 156 9.27 -11.31 25.39
C GLY A 156 8.96 -9.81 25.54
N SER A 157 8.24 -9.21 24.59
CA SER A 157 7.91 -7.76 24.57
C SER A 157 6.42 -7.51 24.89
N ARG A 158 5.81 -8.28 25.79
CA ARG A 158 4.34 -8.22 26.02
C ARG A 158 3.86 -7.09 26.94
N ASN A 159 4.74 -6.41 27.68
CA ASN A 159 4.34 -5.52 28.78
C ASN A 159 4.98 -4.12 28.76
N ALA A 160 5.28 -3.56 27.59
CA ALA A 160 5.78 -2.19 27.51
C ALA A 160 4.65 -1.24 27.07
N THR A 161 4.31 -0.29 27.94
CA THR A 161 3.65 0.98 27.57
C THR A 161 4.55 1.81 26.64
N GLU A 162 5.83 1.45 26.57
CA GLU A 162 6.84 2.04 25.69
C GLU A 162 6.81 1.42 24.28
N PRO A 163 7.09 2.20 23.22
CA PRO A 163 7.29 1.72 21.87
C PRO A 163 8.34 0.60 21.84
N SER A 164 8.08 -0.46 21.07
CA SER A 164 9.03 -1.58 20.98
C SER A 164 10.15 -1.25 19.99
N ASP A 165 11.41 -1.38 20.42
CA ASP A 165 12.61 -1.23 19.57
C ASP A 165 12.67 -2.22 18.39
N LEU A 166 11.74 -3.17 18.34
CA LEU A 166 11.63 -4.16 17.27
C LEU A 166 11.06 -3.56 15.98
N PHE A 167 10.30 -2.46 16.07
CA PHE A 167 9.70 -1.82 14.91
C PHE A 167 10.64 -0.79 14.28
N PRO A 168 10.75 -0.75 12.94
CA PRO A 168 11.56 0.25 12.26
C PRO A 168 10.92 1.64 12.40
N VAL A 169 11.75 2.65 12.66
CA VAL A 169 11.34 4.05 12.65
C VAL A 169 11.59 4.63 11.26
N LEU A 170 10.58 4.57 10.41
CA LEU A 170 10.54 5.15 9.06
C LEU A 170 10.09 6.63 9.09
N PRO A 171 10.31 7.43 8.02
CA PRO A 171 9.97 8.85 7.98
C PRO A 171 8.50 9.16 8.35
N GLY A 172 7.56 8.30 7.91
CA GLY A 172 6.14 8.47 8.18
C GLY A 172 5.66 7.89 9.52
N SER A 173 6.54 7.34 10.36
CA SER A 173 6.16 6.65 11.59
C SER A 173 5.60 7.62 12.63
N TYR A 174 4.41 7.33 13.15
CA TYR A 174 3.82 8.13 14.23
C TYR A 174 3.06 7.31 15.27
N LEU A 175 2.82 6.02 14.98
CA LEU A 175 2.13 5.11 15.88
C LEU A 175 3.11 4.46 16.86
N PRO A 176 2.78 4.41 18.16
CA PRO A 176 3.58 3.68 19.15
C PRO A 176 3.28 2.17 19.06
N LEU A 177 3.93 1.48 18.12
CA LEU A 177 3.73 0.05 17.89
C LEU A 177 4.48 -0.79 18.94
N ASN A 178 3.80 -1.80 19.51
CA ASN A 178 4.37 -2.65 20.56
C ASN A 178 4.14 -4.16 20.35
N ASN A 179 3.15 -4.56 19.55
CA ASN A 179 2.79 -5.97 19.35
C ASN A 179 2.97 -6.38 17.87
N PRO A 180 4.09 -7.04 17.51
CA PRO A 180 4.36 -7.48 16.15
C PRO A 180 3.28 -8.40 15.55
N ALA A 181 2.70 -9.29 16.36
CA ALA A 181 1.67 -10.21 15.88
C ALA A 181 0.36 -9.47 15.56
N LEU A 182 -0.02 -8.49 16.39
CA LEU A 182 -1.20 -7.67 16.17
C LEU A 182 -1.08 -6.84 14.89
N GLU A 183 0.04 -6.14 14.70
CA GLU A 183 0.25 -5.32 13.50
C GLU A 183 0.38 -6.17 12.24
N PHE A 184 1.02 -7.34 12.34
CA PHE A 184 1.03 -8.33 11.26
C PHE A 184 -0.40 -8.72 10.84
N ILE A 185 -1.27 -9.06 11.80
CA ILE A 185 -2.68 -9.38 11.52
C ILE A 185 -3.37 -8.20 10.83
N LYS A 186 -3.24 -7.00 11.39
CA LYS A 186 -3.90 -5.79 10.90
C LYS A 186 -3.51 -5.49 9.45
N TYR A 187 -2.22 -5.56 9.13
CA TYR A 187 -1.72 -5.16 7.82
C TYR A 187 -2.10 -6.17 6.73
N VAL A 188 -1.93 -7.47 7.00
CA VAL A 188 -2.33 -8.52 6.04
C VAL A 188 -3.85 -8.49 5.82
N CYS A 189 -4.66 -8.42 6.89
CA CYS A 189 -6.12 -8.33 6.74
C CYS A 189 -6.55 -7.06 6.00
N LYS A 190 -5.85 -5.93 6.19
CA LYS A 190 -6.12 -4.70 5.45
C LYS A 190 -5.88 -4.88 3.95
N VAL A 191 -4.78 -5.52 3.55
CA VAL A 191 -4.51 -5.81 2.14
C VAL A 191 -5.54 -6.77 1.57
N LEU A 192 -5.86 -7.87 2.26
CA LEU A 192 -6.88 -8.82 1.79
C LEU A 192 -8.27 -8.18 1.68
N SER A 193 -8.58 -7.18 2.52
CA SER A 193 -9.85 -6.44 2.45
C SER A 193 -10.03 -5.57 1.20
N LEU A 194 -8.98 -5.41 0.38
CA LEU A 194 -9.08 -4.73 -0.92
C LEU A 194 -9.93 -5.53 -1.91
N ASP A 195 -10.03 -6.85 -1.73
CA ASP A 195 -10.94 -7.68 -2.52
C ASP A 195 -12.31 -7.80 -1.83
N ALA A 196 -13.31 -7.15 -2.43
CA ALA A 196 -14.67 -7.12 -1.93
C ALA A 196 -15.32 -8.52 -1.85
N ASN A 197 -14.87 -9.48 -2.67
CA ASN A 197 -15.46 -10.81 -2.76
C ASN A 197 -15.21 -11.68 -1.53
N ILE A 198 -14.16 -11.38 -0.76
CA ILE A 198 -13.73 -12.17 0.41
C ILE A 198 -13.92 -11.42 1.75
N THR A 199 -14.63 -10.30 1.75
CA THR A 199 -14.80 -9.43 2.93
C THR A 199 -15.26 -10.20 4.17
N ASN A 200 -16.23 -11.10 4.03
CA ASN A 200 -16.79 -11.85 5.17
C ASN A 200 -15.78 -12.85 5.76
N GLN A 201 -15.01 -13.50 4.88
CA GLN A 201 -14.00 -14.49 5.18
C GLN A 201 -12.81 -13.82 5.90
N VAL A 202 -12.35 -12.68 5.38
CA VAL A 202 -11.32 -11.85 6.02
C VAL A 202 -11.79 -11.35 7.39
N ASN A 203 -13.04 -10.90 7.52
CA ASN A 203 -13.59 -10.47 8.81
C ASN A 203 -13.64 -11.62 9.82
N LYS A 204 -14.04 -12.82 9.41
CA LYS A 204 -14.02 -14.02 10.26
C LYS A 204 -12.59 -14.36 10.69
N LEU A 205 -11.67 -14.43 9.72
CA LEU A 205 -10.27 -14.71 9.96
C LEU A 205 -9.64 -13.72 10.94
N ARG A 206 -9.88 -12.42 10.75
CA ARG A 206 -9.44 -11.37 11.66
C ARG A 206 -9.94 -11.60 13.08
N ARG A 207 -11.23 -11.90 13.28
CA ARG A 207 -11.79 -12.17 14.61
C ARG A 207 -11.10 -13.35 15.28
N ASP A 208 -10.92 -14.44 14.55
CA ASP A 208 -10.35 -15.67 15.11
C ASP A 208 -8.84 -15.50 15.39
N LEU A 209 -8.10 -14.74 14.58
CA LEU A 209 -6.70 -14.37 14.83
C LEU A 209 -6.53 -13.42 16.04
N LEU A 210 -7.43 -12.44 16.19
CA LEU A 210 -7.42 -11.55 17.36
C LEU A 210 -7.66 -12.33 18.66
N ARG A 211 -8.57 -13.31 18.63
CA ARG A 211 -8.77 -14.25 19.77
C ARG A 211 -7.52 -15.05 20.08
N LEU A 212 -6.78 -15.53 19.07
CA LEU A 212 -5.52 -16.26 19.27
C LEU A 212 -4.47 -15.41 20.02
N ILE A 213 -4.44 -14.10 19.78
CA ILE A 213 -3.51 -13.19 20.46
C ILE A 213 -4.10 -12.50 21.69
N GLU A 214 -5.30 -12.93 22.14
CA GLU A 214 -6.00 -12.41 23.33
C GLU A 214 -6.33 -10.90 23.24
N VAL A 215 -6.55 -10.38 22.02
CA VAL A 215 -6.96 -8.99 21.80
C VAL A 215 -8.44 -8.94 21.44
N GLY A 216 -9.21 -8.07 22.10
CA GLY A 216 -10.64 -7.89 21.81
C GLY A 216 -10.87 -7.26 20.43
N GLU A 217 -11.86 -7.76 19.69
CA GLU A 217 -12.15 -7.29 18.32
C GLU A 217 -12.56 -5.81 18.24
N PHE A 218 -13.17 -5.30 19.30
CA PHE A 218 -13.62 -3.91 19.45
C PHE A 218 -12.63 -3.04 20.23
N SER A 219 -11.47 -3.57 20.61
CA SER A 219 -10.44 -2.75 21.27
C SER A 219 -9.90 -1.70 20.31
N GLU A 220 -9.51 -0.54 20.84
CA GLU A 220 -8.87 0.51 20.02
C GLU A 220 -7.58 0.01 19.36
N ALA A 221 -6.82 -0.85 20.05
CA ALA A 221 -5.61 -1.46 19.52
C ALA A 221 -5.87 -2.34 18.28
N ALA A 222 -7.02 -3.01 18.23
CA ALA A 222 -7.39 -3.84 17.09
C ALA A 222 -7.76 -3.02 15.85
N GLN A 223 -8.20 -1.77 16.02
CA GLN A 223 -8.59 -0.93 14.88
C GLN A 223 -7.39 -0.66 13.98
N PHE A 224 -7.60 -0.80 12.67
CA PHE A 224 -6.56 -0.50 11.70
C PHE A 224 -6.31 1.01 11.68
N GLN A 225 -5.05 1.40 11.78
CA GLN A 225 -4.58 2.76 11.56
C GLN A 225 -3.41 2.66 10.57
N ASP A 226 -3.38 3.55 9.58
CA ASP A 226 -2.26 3.60 8.63
C ASP A 226 -0.98 3.94 9.41
N PRO A 227 0.06 3.08 9.41
CA PRO A 227 1.30 3.38 10.15
C PRO A 227 2.13 4.50 9.53
N CYS A 228 1.83 4.90 8.28
CA CYS A 228 2.58 5.88 7.54
C CYS A 228 1.79 7.19 7.35
N ARG A 229 2.19 8.25 8.05
CA ARG A 229 1.80 9.61 7.66
C ARG A 229 2.65 10.07 6.48
N SER A 230 2.00 10.19 5.33
CA SER A 230 2.60 10.76 4.12
C SER A 230 2.89 12.26 4.30
N TYR A 231 4.01 12.69 3.71
CA TYR A 231 4.29 14.10 3.48
C TYR A 231 4.75 14.27 2.04
N VAL A 232 3.95 14.99 1.26
CA VAL A 232 4.17 15.21 -0.16
C VAL A 232 4.71 16.62 -0.39
N LEU A 233 5.88 16.70 -1.01
CA LEU A 233 6.39 17.95 -1.56
C LEU A 233 5.79 18.15 -2.96
N PRO A 234 5.03 19.23 -3.18
CA PRO A 234 4.45 19.50 -4.49
C PRO A 234 5.52 19.96 -5.48
N GLU A 235 5.32 19.63 -6.76
CA GLU A 235 6.03 20.24 -7.90
C GLU A 235 7.57 20.17 -7.82
N VAL A 236 8.12 19.03 -7.42
CA VAL A 236 9.58 18.81 -7.43
C VAL A 236 10.07 18.61 -8.86
N ILE A 237 10.93 19.52 -9.33
CA ILE A 237 11.48 19.53 -10.69
C ILE A 237 12.86 18.89 -10.72
N CYS A 238 13.05 17.89 -11.58
CA CYS A 238 14.35 17.29 -11.83
C CYS A 238 15.27 18.26 -12.60
N ARG A 239 16.44 18.60 -12.04
CA ARG A 239 17.41 19.49 -12.69
C ARG A 239 18.01 18.96 -14.00
N ASN A 240 17.95 17.65 -14.22
CA ASN A 240 18.53 17.02 -15.42
C ASN A 240 17.55 16.94 -16.59
N CYS A 241 16.30 16.52 -16.35
CA CYS A 241 15.32 16.29 -17.42
C CYS A 241 14.07 17.20 -17.34
N ASN A 242 14.01 18.10 -16.37
CA ASN A 242 12.86 18.99 -16.09
C ASN A 242 11.54 18.27 -15.83
N PHE A 243 11.58 16.96 -15.54
CA PHE A 243 10.40 16.23 -15.11
C PHE A 243 9.90 16.76 -13.76
N CYS A 244 8.65 17.23 -13.74
CA CYS A 244 8.00 17.78 -12.56
C CYS A 244 7.02 16.75 -12.01
N ARG A 245 7.11 16.49 -10.70
CA ARG A 245 6.17 15.62 -10.00
C ARG A 245 6.06 15.99 -8.54
N ASP A 246 4.99 15.56 -7.91
CA ASP A 246 4.89 15.52 -6.47
C ASP A 246 5.77 14.37 -5.92
N LEU A 247 6.50 14.63 -4.84
CA LEU A 247 7.45 13.70 -4.21
C LEU A 247 6.96 13.35 -2.81
N ASP A 248 6.58 12.08 -2.56
CA ASP A 248 6.19 11.63 -1.23
C ASP A 248 7.43 11.15 -0.46
N LEU A 249 7.88 11.95 0.50
CA LEU A 249 9.12 11.69 1.25
C LEU A 249 9.01 10.49 2.20
N CYS A 250 7.81 10.01 2.48
CA CYS A 250 7.58 8.89 3.39
C CYS A 250 7.28 7.60 2.64
N LYS A 251 6.75 7.69 1.42
CA LYS A 251 6.29 6.53 0.65
C LYS A 251 7.10 6.23 -0.59
N ASP A 252 7.78 7.21 -1.18
CA ASP A 252 8.58 6.97 -2.37
C ASP A 252 9.83 6.14 -2.01
N PRO A 253 10.14 5.10 -2.80
CA PRO A 253 11.28 4.24 -2.55
C PRO A 253 12.56 5.06 -2.62
N ALA A 254 13.21 5.22 -1.48
CA ALA A 254 14.53 5.80 -1.44
C ALA A 254 15.58 4.71 -1.71
N LEU A 255 16.55 4.99 -2.58
CA LEU A 255 17.70 4.11 -2.73
C LEU A 255 18.47 4.11 -1.41
N SER A 256 18.60 2.94 -0.78
CA SER A 256 19.62 2.69 0.22
C SER A 256 20.51 1.58 -0.33
N GLN A 257 21.73 1.93 -0.75
CA GLN A 257 22.70 0.95 -1.25
C GLN A 257 23.53 0.32 -0.13
N ASP A 258 23.48 0.85 1.09
CA ASP A 258 24.06 0.25 2.29
C ASP A 258 23.60 1.03 3.52
N ARG A 259 23.65 0.44 4.73
CA ARG A 259 23.36 1.15 6.00
C ARG A 259 24.29 2.34 6.27
N LEU A 260 25.35 2.49 5.48
CA LEU A 260 26.35 3.56 5.58
C LEU A 260 26.05 4.75 4.66
N VAL A 261 25.16 4.60 3.67
CA VAL A 261 24.82 5.66 2.71
C VAL A 261 23.42 6.17 3.03
N LEU A 262 23.29 7.50 3.14
CA LEU A 262 22.00 8.14 3.39
C LEU A 262 21.03 7.83 2.24
N PRO A 263 19.76 7.54 2.54
CA PRO A 263 18.78 7.24 1.53
C PRO A 263 18.52 8.45 0.62
N GLY A 264 18.23 8.22 -0.67
CA GLY A 264 18.00 9.29 -1.64
C GLY A 264 16.88 8.98 -2.64
N TRP A 265 16.31 10.00 -3.26
CA TRP A 265 15.22 9.86 -4.24
C TRP A 265 15.74 9.98 -5.67
N LEU A 266 15.21 9.16 -6.57
CA LEU A 266 15.51 9.23 -7.99
C LEU A 266 14.37 9.87 -8.78
N CYS A 267 14.75 10.57 -9.84
CA CYS A 267 13.81 10.94 -10.88
C CYS A 267 13.30 9.69 -11.59
N PRO A 268 11.98 9.47 -11.72
CA PRO A 268 11.45 8.28 -12.39
C PRO A 268 11.72 8.27 -13.91
N ASN A 269 12.02 9.43 -14.51
CA ASN A 269 12.27 9.55 -15.95
C ASN A 269 13.74 9.31 -16.33
N CYS A 270 14.68 9.93 -15.60
CA CYS A 270 16.11 9.87 -15.96
C CYS A 270 16.99 9.14 -14.92
N HIS A 271 16.38 8.64 -13.83
CA HIS A 271 17.07 7.93 -12.74
C HIS A 271 18.22 8.70 -12.07
N VAL A 272 18.31 10.01 -12.29
CA VAL A 272 19.24 10.91 -11.58
C VAL A 272 18.69 11.20 -10.19
N GLN A 273 19.57 11.19 -9.19
CA GLN A 273 19.23 11.53 -7.81
C GLN A 273 18.82 13.00 -7.68
N TYR A 274 17.73 13.24 -6.95
CA TYR A 274 17.33 14.59 -6.58
C TYR A 274 18.33 15.19 -5.59
N ASP A 275 18.52 16.50 -5.68
CA ASP A 275 19.37 17.25 -4.75
C ASP A 275 18.73 17.27 -3.35
N THR A 276 19.32 16.51 -2.42
CA THR A 276 18.83 16.41 -1.04
C THR A 276 18.85 17.75 -0.31
N ASP A 277 19.83 18.63 -0.59
CA ASP A 277 19.93 19.95 0.03
C ASP A 277 18.79 20.87 -0.44
N ALA A 278 18.42 20.76 -1.72
CA ALA A 278 17.27 21.49 -2.26
C ALA A 278 15.94 21.01 -1.66
N ILE A 279 15.80 19.70 -1.44
CA ILE A 279 14.64 19.11 -0.77
C ILE A 279 14.59 19.56 0.70
N GLU A 280 15.73 19.57 1.40
CA GLU A 280 15.83 20.07 2.78
C GLU A 280 15.38 21.53 2.87
N MET A 281 15.85 22.39 1.97
CA MET A 281 15.43 23.80 1.96
C MET A 281 13.93 23.95 1.68
N ALA A 282 13.37 23.17 0.74
CA ALA A 282 11.94 23.17 0.46
C ALA A 282 11.11 22.74 1.68
N LEU A 283 11.61 21.80 2.48
CA LEU A 283 10.98 21.40 3.75
C LEU A 283 11.04 22.52 4.79
N VAL A 284 12.17 23.20 4.92
CA VAL A 284 12.30 24.35 5.83
C VAL A 284 11.32 25.45 5.44
N GLU A 285 11.22 25.79 4.15
CA GLU A 285 10.23 26.75 3.66
C GLU A 285 8.81 26.29 3.94
N ALA A 286 8.49 25.01 3.74
CA ALA A 286 7.16 24.48 4.01
C ALA A 286 6.81 24.53 5.50
N LEU A 287 7.77 24.24 6.38
CA LEU A 287 7.63 24.38 7.83
C LEU A 287 7.38 25.84 8.23
N GLN A 288 8.15 26.78 7.67
CA GLN A 288 7.98 28.22 7.89
C GLN A 288 6.62 28.72 7.38
N LYS A 289 6.17 28.26 6.20
CA LYS A 289 4.83 28.58 5.66
C LYS A 289 3.72 28.08 6.60
N LYS A 290 3.86 26.87 7.14
CA LYS A 290 2.91 26.33 8.15
C LYS A 290 2.92 27.14 9.43
N LEU A 291 4.09 27.55 9.91
CA LEU A 291 4.22 28.42 11.08
C LEU A 291 3.55 29.79 10.84
N MET A 292 3.81 30.40 9.68
CA MET A 292 3.18 31.66 9.30
C MET A 292 1.66 31.52 9.24
N ALA A 293 1.15 30.45 8.61
CA ALA A 293 -0.29 30.18 8.55
C ALA A 293 -0.90 29.99 9.95
N PHE A 294 -0.17 29.37 10.88
CA PHE A 294 -0.62 29.25 12.26
C PHE A 294 -0.65 30.59 13.00
N VAL A 295 0.36 31.43 12.80
CA VAL A 295 0.41 32.78 13.40
C VAL A 295 -0.70 33.68 12.87
N LEU A 296 -1.02 33.55 11.58
CA LEU A 296 -2.04 34.33 10.89
C LEU A 296 -3.45 33.69 10.95
N GLN A 297 -3.63 32.59 11.68
CA GLN A 297 -4.91 31.88 11.69
C GLN A 297 -6.01 32.74 12.31
N ASP A 298 -7.21 32.68 11.74
CA ASP A 298 -8.38 33.31 12.32
C ASP A 298 -8.79 32.59 13.61
N LEU A 299 -9.18 33.36 14.62
CA LEU A 299 -9.78 32.82 15.83
C LEU A 299 -11.26 32.56 15.57
N VAL A 300 -11.65 31.28 15.57
CA VAL A 300 -13.04 30.88 15.43
C VAL A 300 -13.68 30.79 16.81
N SER A 301 -14.85 31.40 16.96
CA SER A 301 -15.70 31.23 18.13
C SER A 301 -16.68 30.09 17.87
N THR A 302 -16.85 29.19 18.83
CA THR A 302 -17.86 28.14 18.74
C THR A 302 -19.25 28.73 18.97
N GLY A 303 -19.90 29.18 17.91
CA GLY A 303 -21.36 29.33 17.84
C GLY A 303 -21.97 30.71 18.12
N ILE A 304 -21.19 31.79 18.35
CA ILE A 304 -21.74 33.15 18.49
C ILE A 304 -20.86 34.17 17.74
N PRO A 305 -21.40 34.98 16.81
CA PRO A 305 -20.65 36.10 16.23
C PRO A 305 -20.42 37.18 17.30
N CYS A 306 -19.29 37.09 18.00
CA CYS A 306 -18.93 38.03 19.06
C CYS A 306 -18.08 39.18 18.54
N SER A 307 -18.41 40.41 18.96
CA SER A 307 -17.59 41.60 18.71
C SER A 307 -16.32 41.59 19.58
N ALA A 308 -15.20 41.32 18.91
CA ALA A 308 -13.79 41.71 19.10
C ALA A 308 -13.10 41.92 20.48
N HIS A 309 -13.75 42.08 21.64
CA HIS A 309 -13.02 42.62 22.81
C HIS A 309 -13.04 41.84 24.13
N SER A 310 -13.81 40.76 24.31
CA SER A 310 -13.67 39.93 25.53
C SER A 310 -14.50 38.63 25.49
N CYS A 311 -14.11 37.66 24.67
CA CYS A 311 -14.72 36.32 24.77
C CYS A 311 -13.66 35.25 25.00
N GLY A 312 -13.74 34.58 26.17
CA GLY A 312 -13.00 33.34 26.47
C GLY A 312 -13.53 32.12 25.70
N CYS A 313 -14.21 32.33 24.58
CA CYS A 313 -14.81 31.32 23.72
C CYS A 313 -14.04 31.11 22.40
N LEU A 314 -12.88 31.76 22.25
CA LEU A 314 -12.02 31.64 21.08
C LEU A 314 -11.19 30.37 21.21
N SER A 315 -11.41 29.40 20.33
CA SER A 315 -10.56 28.22 20.23
C SER A 315 -9.59 28.40 19.06
N LEU A 316 -8.30 28.22 19.32
CA LEU A 316 -7.31 28.06 18.26
C LEU A 316 -7.61 26.75 17.51
N ASN A 317 -7.41 26.73 16.19
CA ASN A 317 -7.34 25.49 15.44
C ASN A 317 -5.98 24.83 15.74
N THR A 318 -5.86 24.23 16.93
CA THR A 318 -4.63 23.62 17.48
C THR A 318 -4.13 22.39 16.71
N PHE A 319 -4.85 21.92 15.70
CA PHE A 319 -4.60 20.63 15.06
C PHE A 319 -3.42 20.59 14.07
N THR A 320 -2.87 21.72 13.63
CA THR A 320 -1.98 21.73 12.45
C THR A 320 -0.47 21.68 12.74
N LEU A 321 0.00 22.34 13.80
CA LEU A 321 1.45 22.40 14.10
C LEU A 321 2.00 21.11 14.77
N PRO A 322 1.40 20.59 15.86
CA PRO A 322 2.00 19.47 16.59
C PRO A 322 2.07 18.18 15.77
N LEU A 323 1.11 17.97 14.87
CA LEU A 323 1.06 16.79 13.99
C LEU A 323 2.12 16.82 12.88
N ALA A 324 2.50 18.01 12.41
CA ALA A 324 3.50 18.17 11.36
C ALA A 324 4.92 17.93 11.92
N GLU A 325 5.19 18.36 13.15
CA GLU A 325 6.52 18.29 13.76
C GLU A 325 7.12 16.88 13.79
N GLY A 326 6.34 15.87 14.18
CA GLY A 326 6.85 14.49 14.24
C GLY A 326 7.30 13.94 12.89
N VAL A 327 6.55 14.24 11.81
CA VAL A 327 6.87 13.73 10.46
C VAL A 327 8.10 14.45 9.89
N PHE A 328 8.17 15.78 10.01
CA PHE A 328 9.35 16.54 9.58
C PHE A 328 10.61 16.11 10.34
N GLN A 329 10.49 15.85 11.64
CA GLN A 329 11.62 15.39 12.46
C GLN A 329 12.10 13.99 12.05
N ASN A 330 11.17 13.08 11.75
CA ASN A 330 11.50 11.73 11.30
C ASN A 330 12.13 11.74 9.89
N ILE A 331 11.60 12.55 8.97
CA ILE A 331 12.22 12.78 7.66
C ILE A 331 13.65 13.31 7.86
N ALA A 332 13.84 14.34 8.69
CA ALA A 332 15.15 14.95 8.89
C ALA A 332 16.19 13.95 9.41
N ARG A 333 15.81 13.14 10.42
CA ARG A 333 16.69 12.10 10.97
C ARG A 333 16.99 10.99 9.97
N HIS A 334 15.98 10.53 9.23
CA HIS A 334 16.12 9.41 8.31
C HIS A 334 17.02 9.75 7.11
N TYR A 335 16.92 10.98 6.60
CA TYR A 335 17.66 11.45 5.43
C TYR A 335 18.91 12.28 5.76
N GLY A 336 19.21 12.51 7.05
CA GLY A 336 20.41 13.24 7.48
C GLY A 336 20.36 14.75 7.22
N MET A 337 19.18 15.36 7.31
CA MET A 337 18.95 16.80 7.08
C MET A 337 19.22 17.60 8.35
N ALA A 338 20.46 18.07 8.53
CA ALA A 338 20.91 18.71 9.75
C ALA A 338 20.26 20.09 9.99
N TYR A 339 20.10 20.89 8.93
CA TYR A 339 19.56 22.25 9.04
C TYR A 339 18.06 22.24 9.34
N LEU A 340 17.32 21.31 8.72
CA LEU A 340 15.91 21.10 9.05
C LEU A 340 15.74 20.65 10.51
N LEU A 341 16.59 19.73 10.99
CA LEU A 341 16.55 19.26 12.37
C LEU A 341 16.80 20.41 13.37
N GLU A 342 17.84 21.22 13.15
CA GLU A 342 18.14 22.39 13.97
C GLU A 342 16.98 23.39 13.99
N THR A 343 16.35 23.63 12.84
CA THR A 343 15.18 24.50 12.73
C THR A 343 14.00 23.99 13.57
N ILE A 344 13.75 22.67 13.56
CA ILE A 344 12.68 22.05 14.35
C ILE A 344 13.01 22.13 15.85
N GLU A 345 14.24 21.82 16.24
CA GLU A 345 14.67 21.87 17.64
C GLU A 345 14.55 23.30 18.22
N TRP A 346 14.94 24.31 17.44
CA TRP A 346 14.78 25.71 17.80
C TRP A 346 13.30 26.08 18.00
N LEU A 347 12.41 25.64 17.11
CA LEU A 347 10.96 25.86 17.24
C LEU A 347 10.38 25.18 18.48
N MET A 348 10.80 23.95 18.77
CA MET A 348 10.36 23.22 19.98
C MET A 348 10.80 23.92 21.26
N HIS A 349 12.06 24.36 21.33
CA HIS A 349 12.57 25.11 22.48
C HIS A 349 11.80 26.42 22.69
N THR A 350 11.49 27.12 21.60
CA THR A 350 10.74 28.38 21.66
C THR A 350 9.31 28.18 22.18
N LYS A 351 8.61 27.12 21.76
CA LYS A 351 7.25 26.79 22.27
C LYS A 351 7.21 26.56 23.77
N LEU A 352 8.21 25.86 24.32
CA LEU A 352 8.29 25.57 25.76
C LEU A 352 8.47 26.84 26.62
N GLN A 353 8.93 27.95 26.04
CA GLN A 353 9.06 29.22 26.74
C GLN A 353 7.76 30.04 26.79
N PHE A 354 6.77 29.70 25.96
CA PHE A 354 5.49 30.41 25.86
C PHE A 354 4.30 29.64 26.46
N GLN A 355 4.52 28.43 26.98
CA GLN A 355 3.58 27.69 27.82
C GLN A 355 3.91 27.90 29.29
#